data_AF-A0AAE3DYK4-F1
#
_entry.id   AF-A0AAE3DYK4-F1
#
_cell.length_a   1.000
_cell.length_b   1.000
_cell.length_c   1.000
_cell.angle_alpha   90.00
_cell.angle_beta   90.00
_cell.angle_gamma   90.00
#
_symmetry.space_group_name_H-M   'P 1'
#
loop_
_entity.id
_entity.type
_entity.pdbx_description
1 polymer ?
#
loop_
_entity_poly.entity_id
_entity_poly.type
_entity_poly.pdbx_seq_one_letter_code
_entity_poly.pdbx_strand_id
1 'polypeptide(L)'
;MPRYSYNPNAITENGVDRLRFELGDTTFNPAELTAALSDEEYQAVLDMNRHWKRAKLAALEAILMKFAHSCTTKIGPVSYDFSSRVEVWKDLYNRLKNEASISVPPVSGNDYGQVRPPYFYEDMHSNSRKGE
;
A
#
# COMPACT_ATOMS: atom_id res chain seq x y z
N MET A 1 -15.99 -20.88 -3.58
CA MET A 1 -14.57 -20.50 -3.50
C MET A 1 -14.48 -19.00 -3.69
N PRO A 2 -13.53 -18.30 -3.05
CA PRO A 2 -13.31 -16.88 -3.31
C PRO A 2 -13.07 -16.71 -4.81
N ARG A 3 -13.92 -15.94 -5.47
CA ARG A 3 -13.96 -15.82 -6.92
C ARG A 3 -13.42 -14.45 -7.25
N TYR A 4 -12.45 -14.38 -8.15
CA TYR A 4 -12.10 -13.10 -8.73
C TYR A 4 -12.71 -12.97 -10.12
N SER A 5 -13.10 -11.75 -10.44
CA SER A 5 -13.39 -11.26 -11.76
C SER A 5 -12.25 -10.33 -12.17
N TYR A 6 -11.93 -10.30 -13.45
CA TYR A 6 -10.95 -9.37 -13.98
C TYR A 6 -11.47 -8.74 -15.27
N ASN A 7 -11.67 -7.42 -15.25
CA ASN A 7 -12.07 -6.63 -16.40
C ASN A 7 -10.91 -5.72 -16.85
N PRO A 8 -10.19 -6.07 -17.93
CA PRO A 8 -9.09 -5.25 -18.42
C PRO A 8 -9.49 -3.81 -18.80
N ASN A 9 -10.75 -3.57 -19.15
CA ASN A 9 -11.22 -2.24 -19.52
C ASN A 9 -11.39 -1.30 -18.33
N ALA A 10 -11.44 -1.83 -17.10
CA ALA A 10 -11.61 -1.07 -15.87
C ALA A 10 -10.27 -0.66 -15.21
N ILE A 11 -9.12 -1.03 -15.80
CA ILE A 11 -7.78 -0.69 -15.25
C ILE A 11 -7.53 0.83 -15.24
N THR A 12 -8.23 1.59 -16.06
CA THR A 12 -8.15 3.06 -16.08
C THR A 12 -8.70 3.71 -14.81
N GLU A 13 -9.59 3.01 -14.10
CA GLU A 13 -10.26 3.51 -12.89
C GLU A 13 -9.52 3.05 -11.63
N ASN A 14 -9.64 3.82 -10.54
CA ASN A 14 -9.10 3.44 -9.23
C ASN A 14 -10.01 2.39 -8.57
N GLY A 15 -10.04 1.18 -9.12
CA GLY A 15 -10.86 0.07 -8.65
C GLY A 15 -10.08 -1.22 -8.43
N VAL A 16 -10.82 -2.30 -8.17
CA VAL A 16 -10.26 -3.64 -7.89
C VAL A 16 -9.36 -4.11 -9.03
N ASP A 17 -9.82 -4.01 -10.28
CA ASP A 17 -9.08 -4.48 -11.47
C ASP A 17 -7.71 -3.82 -11.62
N ARG A 18 -7.63 -2.52 -11.37
CA ARG A 18 -6.38 -1.77 -11.42
C ARG A 18 -5.42 -2.17 -10.30
N LEU A 19 -5.91 -2.36 -9.07
CA LEU A 19 -5.12 -2.85 -7.95
C LEU A 19 -4.53 -4.24 -8.29
N ARG A 20 -5.38 -5.12 -8.81
CA ARG A 20 -5.02 -6.45 -9.28
C ARG A 20 -3.88 -6.42 -10.30
N PHE A 21 -4.03 -5.58 -11.32
CA PHE A 21 -3.06 -5.39 -12.39
C PHE A 21 -1.73 -4.84 -11.87
N GLU A 22 -1.75 -3.76 -11.08
CA GLU A 22 -0.55 -3.10 -10.59
C GLU A 22 0.24 -3.94 -9.57
N LEU A 23 -0.46 -4.76 -8.76
CA LEU A 23 0.17 -5.65 -7.78
C LEU A 23 0.60 -6.99 -8.39
N GLY A 24 0.08 -7.35 -9.57
CA GLY A 24 0.39 -8.62 -10.23
C GLY A 24 -0.06 -9.83 -9.40
N ASP A 25 -1.26 -9.76 -8.82
CA ASP A 25 -1.74 -10.75 -7.85
C ASP A 25 -2.37 -12.00 -8.50
N THR A 26 -2.69 -11.93 -9.80
CA THR A 26 -3.26 -13.03 -10.59
C THR A 26 -2.17 -13.95 -11.11
N THR A 27 -2.33 -15.26 -10.91
CA THR A 27 -1.45 -16.26 -11.51
C THR A 27 -2.08 -16.90 -12.74
N PHE A 28 -1.31 -17.03 -13.82
CA PHE A 28 -1.72 -17.80 -14.99
C PHE A 28 -1.59 -19.30 -14.68
N ASN A 29 -2.69 -19.93 -14.29
CA ASN A 29 -2.81 -21.38 -14.30
C ASN A 29 -3.89 -21.76 -15.34
N PRO A 30 -3.57 -22.52 -16.41
CA PRO A 30 -4.50 -22.86 -17.48
C PRO A 30 -5.80 -23.54 -17.02
N ALA A 31 -5.81 -24.14 -15.82
CA ALA A 31 -6.97 -24.83 -15.27
C ALA A 31 -7.76 -24.00 -14.24
N GLU A 32 -7.13 -23.01 -13.59
CA GLU A 32 -7.74 -22.30 -12.47
C GLU A 32 -7.33 -20.82 -12.46
N LEU A 33 -8.32 -19.94 -12.54
CA LEU A 33 -8.15 -18.54 -12.20
C LEU A 33 -7.83 -18.46 -10.70
N THR A 34 -6.55 -18.28 -10.36
CA THR A 34 -6.10 -18.10 -8.96
C THR A 34 -5.51 -16.71 -8.77
N ALA A 35 -5.90 -16.05 -7.68
CA ALA A 35 -5.35 -14.77 -7.28
C ALA A 35 -5.03 -14.72 -5.78
N ALA A 36 -4.17 -13.80 -5.39
CA ALA A 36 -3.74 -13.66 -4.00
C ALA A 36 -4.91 -13.24 -3.09
N LEU A 37 -5.67 -12.22 -3.50
CA LEU A 37 -6.86 -11.76 -2.79
C LEU A 37 -8.11 -11.91 -3.67
N SER A 38 -9.26 -12.03 -3.02
CA SER A 38 -10.60 -12.00 -3.61
C SER A 38 -11.05 -10.57 -3.91
N ASP A 39 -12.10 -10.43 -4.72
CA ASP A 39 -12.63 -9.11 -5.07
C ASP A 39 -13.20 -8.39 -3.85
N GLU A 40 -13.82 -9.14 -2.92
CA GLU A 40 -14.36 -8.62 -1.68
C GLU A 40 -13.26 -8.10 -0.74
N GLU A 41 -12.12 -8.81 -0.66
CA GLU A 41 -10.96 -8.36 0.10
C GLU A 41 -10.38 -7.06 -0.48
N TYR A 42 -10.27 -6.96 -1.81
CA TYR A 42 -9.81 -5.72 -2.46
C TYR A 42 -10.79 -4.57 -2.27
N GLN A 43 -12.09 -4.82 -2.40
CA GLN A 43 -13.10 -3.80 -2.18
C GLN A 43 -13.07 -3.29 -0.73
N ALA A 44 -12.95 -4.18 0.25
CA ALA A 44 -12.80 -3.79 1.66
C ALA A 44 -11.57 -2.92 1.89
N VAL A 45 -10.43 -3.24 1.27
CA VAL A 45 -9.21 -2.42 1.36
C VAL A 45 -9.42 -1.03 0.75
N LEU A 46 -10.13 -0.94 -0.37
CA LEU A 46 -10.47 0.34 -1.01
C LEU A 46 -11.40 1.18 -0.14
N ASP A 47 -12.44 0.57 0.43
CA ASP A 47 -13.41 1.25 1.28
C ASP A 47 -12.77 1.77 2.58
N MET A 48 -11.82 1.02 3.15
CA MET A 48 -11.07 1.41 4.35
C MET A 48 -10.05 2.53 4.08
N ASN A 49 -9.62 2.74 2.83
CA ASN A 49 -8.52 3.65 2.50
C ASN A 49 -8.92 4.69 1.46
N ARG A 50 -9.15 5.92 1.92
CA ARG A 50 -9.47 7.07 1.04
C ARG A 50 -8.40 7.38 0.00
N HIS A 51 -7.13 7.09 0.31
CA HIS A 51 -6.01 7.40 -0.58
C HIS A 51 -5.52 6.14 -1.30
N TRP A 52 -5.47 6.22 -2.63
CA TRP A 52 -5.05 5.11 -3.51
C TRP A 52 -3.68 4.52 -3.12
N LYS A 53 -2.68 5.36 -2.84
CA LYS A 53 -1.35 4.88 -2.41
C LYS A 53 -1.39 4.10 -1.09
N ARG A 54 -2.26 4.51 -0.15
CA ARG A 54 -2.46 3.79 1.12
C ARG A 54 -3.21 2.47 0.90
N ALA A 55 -4.23 2.47 0.05
CA ALA A 55 -4.94 1.26 -0.34
C ALA A 55 -4.00 0.21 -0.94
N LYS A 56 -3.09 0.61 -1.85
CA LYS A 56 -2.05 -0.29 -2.39
C LYS A 56 -1.13 -0.87 -1.31
N LEU A 57 -0.66 -0.03 -0.37
CA LEU A 57 0.18 -0.51 0.74
C LEU A 57 -0.56 -1.52 1.60
N ALA A 58 -1.81 -1.23 1.98
CA ALA A 58 -2.63 -2.13 2.78
C ALA A 58 -2.91 -3.45 2.04
N ALA A 59 -3.17 -3.41 0.74
CA ALA A 59 -3.34 -4.61 -0.07
C ALA A 59 -2.07 -5.46 -0.12
N LEU A 60 -0.89 -4.84 -0.26
CA LEU A 60 0.39 -5.54 -0.22
C LEU A 60 0.65 -6.18 1.15
N GLU A 61 0.35 -5.47 2.25
CA GLU A 61 0.46 -6.03 3.60
C GLU A 61 -0.44 -7.25 3.77
N ALA A 62 -1.69 -7.18 3.30
CA ALA A 62 -2.60 -8.32 3.34
C ALA A 62 -2.08 -9.52 2.54
N ILE A 63 -1.52 -9.30 1.34
CA ILE A 63 -0.90 -10.36 0.53
C ILE A 63 0.29 -10.97 1.28
N LEU A 64 1.21 -10.15 1.80
CA LEU A 64 2.38 -10.62 2.53
C LEU A 64 1.99 -11.45 3.75
N MET A 65 0.98 -11.03 4.51
CA MET A 65 0.46 -11.77 5.65
C MET A 65 -0.18 -13.10 5.23
N LYS A 66 -0.93 -13.11 4.12
CA LYS A 66 -1.54 -14.33 3.58
C LYS A 66 -0.50 -15.36 3.18
N PHE A 67 0.62 -14.93 2.60
CA PHE A 67 1.71 -15.83 2.19
C PHE A 67 2.82 -16.02 3.24
N ALA A 68 2.70 -15.44 4.43
CA ALA A 68 3.73 -15.54 5.49
C ALA A 68 4.03 -16.99 5.91
N HIS A 69 3.06 -17.89 5.76
CA HIS A 69 3.22 -19.32 6.07
C HIS A 69 3.82 -20.13 4.90
N SER A 70 3.96 -19.55 3.72
CA SER A 70 4.53 -20.24 2.56
C SER A 70 6.05 -20.28 2.67
N CYS A 71 6.60 -21.47 2.87
CA CYS A 71 8.05 -21.70 2.94
C CYS A 71 8.51 -22.54 1.76
N THR A 72 9.77 -22.36 1.36
CA THR A 72 10.41 -23.23 0.37
C THR A 72 10.63 -24.61 0.96
N THR A 73 9.98 -25.60 0.38
CA THR A 73 10.05 -27.00 0.82
C THR A 73 10.98 -27.79 -0.09
N LYS A 74 11.95 -28.47 0.50
CA LYS A 74 12.86 -29.38 -0.21
C LYS A 74 12.61 -30.81 0.27
N ILE A 75 12.25 -31.69 -0.66
CA ILE A 75 11.99 -33.11 -0.40
C ILE A 75 12.87 -33.91 -1.35
N GLY A 76 14.00 -34.40 -0.83
CA GLY A 76 15.00 -35.13 -1.63
C GLY A 76 15.53 -34.27 -2.80
N PRO A 77 15.49 -34.76 -4.05
CA PRO A 77 15.93 -33.99 -5.22
C PRO A 77 14.91 -32.94 -5.70
N VAL A 78 13.67 -32.97 -5.19
CA VAL A 78 12.61 -32.03 -5.59
C VAL A 78 12.58 -30.84 -4.64
N SER A 79 12.59 -29.63 -5.20
CA SER A 79 12.51 -28.37 -4.46
C SER A 79 11.36 -27.54 -5.00
N TYR A 80 10.47 -27.10 -4.12
CA TYR A 80 9.42 -26.12 -4.43
C TYR A 80 9.78 -24.78 -3.80
N ASP A 81 10.04 -23.79 -4.64
CA ASP A 81 10.33 -22.42 -4.20
C ASP A 81 9.05 -21.59 -4.20
N PHE A 82 8.55 -21.33 -3.00
CA PHE A 82 7.40 -20.46 -2.77
C PHE A 82 7.82 -19.10 -2.19
N SER A 83 9.00 -19.05 -1.57
CA SER A 83 9.52 -17.84 -0.92
C SER A 83 9.84 -16.71 -1.92
N SER A 84 10.35 -17.05 -3.11
CA SER A 84 10.76 -16.05 -4.10
C SER A 84 9.61 -15.16 -4.57
N ARG A 85 8.38 -15.67 -4.61
CA ARG A 85 7.20 -14.87 -4.98
C ARG A 85 6.90 -13.77 -3.97
N VAL A 86 7.08 -14.07 -2.68
CA VAL A 86 6.82 -13.12 -1.59
C VAL A 86 7.84 -11.98 -1.61
N GLU A 87 9.09 -12.26 -1.99
CA GLU A 87 10.15 -11.24 -2.07
C GLU A 87 9.82 -10.15 -3.10
N VAL A 88 9.20 -10.49 -4.25
CA VAL A 88 8.79 -9.50 -5.26
C VAL A 88 7.78 -8.49 -4.68
N TRP A 89 6.75 -8.99 -3.96
CA TRP A 89 5.77 -8.12 -3.32
C TRP A 89 6.36 -7.33 -2.16
N LYS A 90 7.29 -7.91 -1.41
CA LYS A 90 8.00 -7.23 -0.32
C LYS A 90 8.88 -6.10 -0.82
N ASP A 91 9.58 -6.28 -1.94
CA ASP A 91 10.35 -5.23 -2.60
C ASP A 91 9.45 -4.10 -3.12
N LEU A 92 8.29 -4.46 -3.68
CA LEU A 92 7.30 -3.48 -4.12
C LEU A 92 6.72 -2.70 -2.93
N TYR A 93 6.40 -3.39 -1.82
CA TYR A 93 5.96 -2.77 -0.57
C TYR A 93 7.01 -1.78 -0.03
N ASN A 94 8.27 -2.19 0.06
CA ASN A 94 9.35 -1.33 0.55
C ASN A 94 9.53 -0.09 -0.33
N ARG A 95 9.51 -0.24 -1.66
CA ARG A 95 9.56 0.89 -2.60
C ARG A 95 8.41 1.86 -2.39
N LEU A 96 7.18 1.35 -2.36
CA LEU A 96 5.99 2.18 -2.20
C LEU A 96 5.93 2.88 -0.83
N LYS A 97 6.38 2.19 0.22
CA LYS A 97 6.47 2.75 1.58
C LYS A 97 7.48 3.89 1.64
N ASN A 98 8.63 3.72 0.98
CA ASN A 98 9.64 4.78 0.87
C ASN A 98 9.07 5.98 0.10
N GLU A 99 8.44 5.77 -1.05
CA GLU A 99 7.77 6.85 -1.82
C GLU A 99 6.69 7.58 -1.01
N ALA A 100 5.91 6.85 -0.22
CA ALA A 100 4.89 7.43 0.65
C ALA A 100 5.53 8.29 1.75
N SER A 101 6.61 7.82 2.37
CA SER A 101 7.33 8.53 3.43
C SER A 101 8.01 9.82 2.93
N ILE A 102 8.55 9.81 1.70
CA ILE A 102 9.19 10.97 1.07
C ILE A 102 8.16 12.05 0.71
N SER A 103 6.91 11.67 0.38
CA SER A 103 5.88 12.63 -0.05
C SER A 103 5.22 13.41 1.07
N VAL A 104 5.55 13.15 2.33
CA VAL A 104 5.09 13.93 3.48
C VAL A 104 6.10 15.04 3.73
N PRO A 105 5.87 16.30 3.30
CA PRO A 105 6.61 17.41 3.88
C PRO A 105 6.39 17.34 5.40
N PRO A 106 7.40 17.63 6.24
CA PRO A 106 7.20 17.75 7.67
C PRO A 106 6.28 18.96 7.92
N VAL A 107 4.98 18.74 7.80
CA VAL A 107 3.97 19.66 8.29
C VAL A 107 4.02 19.52 9.79
N SER A 108 4.73 20.46 10.40
CA SER A 108 4.43 20.86 11.76
C SER A 108 2.96 21.30 11.77
N GLY A 109 2.08 20.45 12.30
CA GLY A 109 0.74 20.84 12.73
C GLY A 109 -0.46 20.34 11.90
N ASN A 110 -1.33 19.60 12.60
CA ASN A 110 -2.77 19.44 12.39
C ASN A 110 -3.24 18.30 11.49
N ASP A 111 -3.27 17.11 12.08
CA ASP A 111 -4.48 16.29 11.99
C ASP A 111 -5.46 16.78 13.08
N TYR A 112 -6.76 16.83 12.78
CA TYR A 112 -7.88 17.27 13.65
C TYR A 112 -8.02 18.78 13.94
N GLY A 113 -8.62 19.53 13.00
CA GLY A 113 -9.67 20.55 13.25
C GLY A 113 -9.44 21.73 14.22
N GLN A 114 -8.30 21.81 14.90
CA GLN A 114 -7.92 22.91 15.78
C GLN A 114 -6.59 23.42 15.25
N VAL A 115 -6.65 24.50 14.48
CA VAL A 115 -5.45 25.26 14.15
C VAL A 115 -4.92 25.85 15.44
N ARG A 116 -4.04 25.12 16.14
CA ARG A 116 -3.24 25.72 17.20
C ARG A 116 -2.40 26.80 16.54
N PRO A 117 -2.50 28.07 16.98
CA PRO A 117 -1.63 29.10 16.45
C PRO A 117 -0.17 28.67 16.68
N PRO A 118 0.73 28.97 15.74
CA PRO A 118 2.13 28.63 15.88
C PRO A 118 2.68 29.14 17.23
N TYR A 119 3.54 28.35 17.87
CA TYR A 119 4.13 28.69 19.18
C TYR A 119 4.90 30.02 19.15
N PHE A 120 5.39 30.41 17.97
CA PHE A 120 6.03 31.69 17.72
C PHE A 120 5.05 32.64 17.02
N TYR A 121 4.87 33.83 17.60
CA TYR A 121 4.13 34.93 16.98
C TYR A 121 5.11 35.89 16.29
N GLU A 122 4.70 36.54 15.19
CA GLU A 122 5.58 37.38 14.33
C GLU A 122 6.37 38.45 15.10
N ASP A 123 5.85 38.88 16.26
CA ASP A 123 6.39 39.97 17.06
C ASP A 123 7.41 39.51 18.14
N MET A 124 7.70 38.20 18.25
CA MET A 124 8.60 37.66 19.29
C MET A 124 10.07 38.11 19.16
N HIS A 125 10.46 38.66 18.00
CA HIS A 125 11.79 39.22 17.74
C HIS A 125 11.78 40.73 17.55
N SER A 126 10.64 41.41 17.75
CA SER A 126 10.63 42.86 17.68
C SER A 126 11.33 43.43 18.92
N ASN A 127 12.28 44.33 18.67
CA ASN A 127 13.01 45.03 19.73
C ASN A 127 12.51 46.46 19.75
N SER A 128 11.64 46.79 20.69
CA SER A 128 11.04 48.13 20.83
C SER A 128 12.07 49.25 21.08
N ARG A 129 13.33 48.90 21.38
CA ARG A 129 14.43 49.86 21.56
C ARG A 129 15.15 50.25 20.28
N LYS A 130 14.79 49.71 19.12
CA LYS A 130 15.43 50.04 17.83
C LYS A 130 14.70 51.19 17.10
N GLY A 131 14.31 52.21 17.86
CA GLY A 131 13.47 53.31 17.36
C GLY A 131 13.44 54.55 18.27
N GLU A 132 14.52 54.83 19.00
CA GLU A 132 14.84 56.16 19.58
C GLU A 132 16.27 56.54 19.21
#